data_AF-A0A537GX79-F1
#
_entry.id   AF-A0A537GX79-F1
#
_cell.length_a   1.000
_cell.length_b   1.000
_cell.length_c   1.000
_cell.angle_alpha   90.00
_cell.angle_beta   90.00
_cell.angle_gamma   90.00
#
_symmetry.space_group_name_H-M   'P 1'
#
loop_
_entity.id
_entity.type
_entity.pdbx_description
1 polymer ?
#
loop_
_entity_poly.entity_id
_entity_poly.type
_entity_poly.pdbx_seq_one_letter_code
_entity_poly.pdbx_strand_id
1 'polypeptide(L)' 'MDKNGSSFDDWTENHAWFRTNYARLARRFDHQNVAVYGKKVVDHDSSLSKLLNRVRRSYPRDRVVVEYVTRKKRELLL' A
#
# COMPACT_ATOMS: atom_id res chain seq x y z
N MET A 1 -10.20 6.96 -25.79
CA MET A 1 -10.63 7.35 -24.44
C MET A 1 -9.64 6.78 -23.45
N ASP A 2 -8.99 7.67 -22.72
CA ASP A 2 -7.71 7.45 -22.06
C ASP A 2 -7.84 6.47 -20.90
N LYS A 3 -7.14 5.33 -21.01
CA LYS A 3 -7.09 4.30 -19.93
C LYS A 3 -6.40 4.80 -18.65
N ASN A 4 -5.80 5.99 -18.67
CA ASN A 4 -4.99 6.53 -17.58
C ASN A 4 -5.82 7.11 -16.43
N GLY A 5 -7.05 7.58 -16.68
CA GLY A 5 -7.91 8.12 -15.61
C GLY A 5 -8.28 7.05 -14.59
N SER A 6 -8.76 5.90 -15.05
CA SER A 6 -9.20 4.81 -14.18
C SER A 6 -8.11 4.23 -13.29
N SER A 7 -6.87 4.08 -13.78
CA SER A 7 -5.78 3.56 -12.94
C SER A 7 -5.34 4.56 -11.87
N PHE A 8 -5.35 5.85 -12.19
CA PHE A 8 -5.05 6.92 -11.23
C PHE A 8 -6.12 7.02 -10.15
N ASP A 9 -7.40 6.93 -10.53
CA ASP A 9 -8.53 6.93 -9.61
C ASP A 9 -8.47 5.71 -8.67
N ASP A 10 -8.26 4.50 -9.21
CA ASP A 10 -8.12 3.27 -8.44
C ASP A 10 -6.97 3.37 -7.42
N TRP A 11 -5.81 3.87 -7.85
CA TRP A 11 -4.67 4.07 -6.96
C TRP A 11 -4.97 5.10 -5.87
N THR A 12 -5.60 6.22 -6.24
CA THR A 12 -5.97 7.29 -5.31
C THR A 12 -6.93 6.78 -4.23
N GLU A 13 -7.93 5.99 -4.61
CA GLU A 13 -8.84 5.35 -3.67
C GLU A 13 -8.14 4.37 -2.73
N ASN A 14 -7.23 3.54 -3.27
CA ASN A 14 -6.44 2.62 -2.46
C ASN A 14 -5.53 3.37 -1.49
N HIS A 15 -4.96 4.50 -1.91
CA HIS A 15 -4.06 5.30 -1.09
C HIS A 15 -4.83 6.02 0.01
N ALA A 16 -5.99 6.62 -0.31
CA ALA A 16 -6.88 7.22 0.67
C ALA A 16 -7.30 6.19 1.74
N TRP A 17 -7.72 4.99 1.31
CA TRP A 17 -8.04 3.90 2.24
C TRP A 17 -6.86 3.52 3.11
N PHE A 18 -5.66 3.40 2.53
CA PHE A 18 -4.44 3.08 3.28
C PHE A 18 -4.19 4.10 4.40
N ARG A 19 -4.26 5.40 4.07
CA ARG A 19 -4.02 6.50 5.02
C ARG A 19 -5.03 6.49 6.15
N THR A 20 -6.32 6.36 5.86
CA THR A 20 -7.37 6.27 6.88
C THR A 20 -7.20 5.03 7.78
N ASN A 21 -6.62 3.95 7.27
CA ASN A 21 -6.42 2.71 8.01
C ASN A 21 -5.00 2.57 8.60
N TYR A 22 -4.13 3.57 8.46
CA TYR A 22 -2.70 3.46 8.79
C TYR A 22 -2.47 2.97 10.23
N ALA A 23 -3.15 3.55 11.22
CA ALA A 23 -2.99 3.16 12.62
C ALA A 23 -3.35 1.68 12.87
N ARG A 24 -4.33 1.14 12.16
CA ARG A 24 -4.69 -0.29 12.22
C ARG A 24 -3.64 -1.15 11.51
N LEU A 25 -3.16 -0.72 10.35
CA LEU A 25 -2.14 -1.42 9.58
C LEU A 25 -0.81 -1.48 10.34
N ALA A 26 -0.36 -0.35 10.90
CA ALA A 26 0.84 -0.27 11.73
C ALA A 26 0.77 -1.18 12.97
N ARG A 27 -0.39 -1.30 13.61
CA ARG A 27 -0.58 -2.24 14.73
C ARG A 27 -0.44 -3.71 14.30
N ARG A 28 -0.90 -4.06 13.10
CA ARG A 28 -0.94 -5.45 12.61
C ARG A 28 0.32 -5.89 11.88
N PHE A 29 0.97 -4.97 11.17
CA PHE A 29 2.08 -5.25 10.24
C PHE A 29 3.30 -4.38 10.55
N ASP A 30 3.55 -4.12 11.84
CA ASP A 30 4.68 -3.29 12.27
C ASP A 30 5.99 -3.73 11.61
N HIS A 31 6.76 -2.76 11.11
CA HIS A 31 8.01 -2.97 10.40
C HIS A 31 7.89 -3.74 9.08
N GLN A 32 6.76 -3.63 8.40
CA GLN A 32 6.52 -4.30 7.12
C GLN A 32 6.02 -3.34 6.04
N ASN A 33 6.26 -3.73 4.80
CA ASN A 33 5.63 -3.16 3.63
C ASN A 33 4.26 -3.82 3.47
N VAL A 34 3.23 -3.04 3.22
CA VAL A 34 1.85 -3.51 3.07
C VAL A 34 1.36 -3.11 1.68
N ALA A 35 0.90 -4.10 0.91
CA ALA A 35 0.30 -3.90 -0.40
C ALA A 35 -1.22 -3.83 -0.28
N VAL A 36 -1.82 -2.79 -0.85
CA VAL A 36 -3.27 -2.56 -0.90
C VAL A 36 -3.76 -2.45 -2.34
N TYR A 37 -4.84 -3.16 -2.62
CA TYR A 37 -5.55 -3.11 -3.90
C TYR A 37 -7.03 -3.37 -3.67
N GLY A 38 -7.90 -2.55 -4.26
CA GLY A 38 -9.35 -2.63 -4.06
C GLY A 38 -9.74 -2.42 -2.59
N LYS A 39 -9.14 -1.42 -1.93
CA LYS A 39 -9.41 -1.05 -0.52
C LYS A 39 -9.24 -2.22 0.47
N LYS A 40 -8.33 -3.14 0.19
CA LYS A 40 -7.96 -4.25 1.08
C LYS A 40 -6.46 -4.54 1.01
N VAL A 41 -5.92 -5.07 2.11
CA VAL A 41 -4.56 -5.63 2.12
C VAL A 41 -4.57 -6.90 1.29
N VAL A 42 -3.68 -6.98 0.30
CA VAL A 42 -3.53 -8.15 -0.59
C VAL A 42 -2.29 -8.97 -0.28
N ASP A 43 -1.25 -8.35 0.26
CA ASP A 43 -0.02 -9.02 0.70
C ASP A 43 0.78 -8.06 1.62
N HIS A 44 1.75 -8.60 2.36
CA HIS A 44 2.69 -7.83 3.17
C HIS A 44 4.02 -8.58 3.33
N ASP A 45 5.11 -7.84 3.53
CA ASP A 45 6.42 -8.43 3.80
C ASP A 45 7.37 -7.42 4.44
N SER A 46 8.28 -7.89 5.29
CA SER A 46 9.40 -7.07 5.78
C SER A 46 10.36 -6.68 4.65
N SER A 47 10.49 -7.52 3.62
CA SER A 47 11.31 -7.28 2.43
C SER A 47 10.46 -6.72 1.29
N LEU A 48 10.71 -5.46 0.93
CA LEU A 48 10.02 -4.80 -0.19
C LEU A 48 10.19 -5.59 -1.50
N SER A 49 11.38 -6.09 -1.79
CA SER A 49 11.65 -6.83 -3.03
C SER A 49 10.87 -8.15 -3.10
N LYS A 50 10.78 -8.89 -1.99
CA LYS A 50 9.97 -10.12 -1.92
C LYS A 50 8.49 -9.81 -2.10
N LEU A 51 7.98 -8.76 -1.47
CA LEU A 51 6.60 -8.32 -1.63
C LEU A 51 6.29 -7.96 -3.09
N LEU A 52 7.09 -7.08 -3.69
CA LEU A 52 6.89 -6.65 -5.08
C LEU A 52 6.95 -7.83 -6.06
N ASN A 53 7.79 -8.82 -5.79
CA ASN A 53 7.88 -10.03 -6.60
C ASN A 53 6.62 -10.90 -6.57
N ARG A 54 5.88 -10.92 -5.46
CA ARG A 54 4.59 -11.64 -5.35
C ARG A 54 3.46 -10.80 -5.94
N VAL A 55 3.37 -9.53 -5.54
CA VAL A 55 2.30 -8.61 -5.95
C VAL A 55 2.24 -8.45 -7.47
N ARG A 56 3.38 -8.24 -8.15
CA ARG A 56 3.42 -8.02 -9.60
C ARG A 56 2.94 -9.20 -10.43
N ARG A 57 2.86 -10.40 -9.84
CA ARG A 57 2.37 -11.61 -10.53
C ARG A 57 0.84 -11.68 -10.53
N SER A 58 0.18 -11.00 -9.60
CA SER A 58 -1.25 -11.17 -9.34
C SER A 58 -2.04 -9.87 -9.47
N TYR A 59 -1.39 -8.71 -9.51
CA TYR A 59 -2.05 -7.41 -9.48
C TYR A 59 -1.43 -6.40 -10.46
N PRO A 60 -2.25 -5.48 -11.02
CA PRO A 60 -1.77 -4.41 -11.89
C PRO A 60 -0.97 -3.37 -11.10
N ARG A 61 0.30 -3.20 -11.46
CA ARG A 61 1.28 -2.41 -10.69
C ARG A 61 0.87 -0.95 -10.49
N ASP A 62 0.22 -0.35 -11.47
CA ASP A 62 -0.22 1.04 -11.50
C ASP A 62 -1.38 1.35 -10.54
N ARG A 63 -2.01 0.32 -9.96
CA ARG A 63 -3.18 0.48 -9.06
C ARG A 63 -2.92 0.01 -7.64
N VAL A 64 -1.82 -0.71 -7.40
CA VAL A 64 -1.44 -1.19 -6.07
C VAL A 64 -0.70 -0.09 -5.31
N VAL A 65 -1.13 0.16 -4.08
CA VAL A 65 -0.39 0.99 -3.13
C VAL A 65 0.50 0.08 -2.30
N VAL A 66 1.80 0.36 -2.25
CA VAL A 66 2.76 -0.35 -1.39
C VAL A 66 3.45 0.66 -0.50
N GLU A 67 3.24 0.54 0.80
CA GLU A 67 3.71 1.51 1.78
C GLU A 67 4.25 0.79 3.02
N TYR A 68 5.32 1.33 3.59
CA TYR A 68 5.91 0.81 4.82
C TYR A 68 5.16 1.37 6.04
N VAL A 69 4.79 0.48 6.96
CA VAL A 69 4.10 0.86 8.19
C VAL A 69 4.96 0.58 9.41
N THR A 70 4.89 1.50 10.36
CA THR A 70 5.47 1.31 11.69
C THR A 70 4.60 1.96 12.75
N ARG A 71 4.59 1.34 13.94
CA ARG A 71 3.99 1.90 15.16
C ARG A 71 4.77 3.08 15.71
N LYS A 72 6.05 3.24 15.33
CA LYS A 72 6.84 4.41 15.72
C LYS A 72 6.13 5.65 15.17
N LYS A 73 5.80 6.59 16.07
CA LYS A 73 5.39 7.93 15.66
C LYS A 73 6.56 8.50 14.86
N ARG A 74 6.31 8.91 13.61
CA ARG A 74 7.28 9.76 12.91
C ARG A 74 7.27 11.08 13.67
N GLU A 75 8.37 11.39 14.36
CA GLU A 75 8.64 12.78 14.68
C GLU A 75 8.79 13.49 13.34
N LEU A 76 7.88 14.42 13.04
CA LEU A 76 8.06 15.32 11.92
C LEU A 76 9.28 16.17 12.26
N LEU A 77 10.38 15.98 11.54
CA LEU A 77 11.39 17.01 11.39
C LEU A 77 10.79 18.03 10.42
N LEU A 78 10.36 19.18 10.96
CA LEU A 78 9.91 20.36 10.22
C LEU A 78 11.11 21.16 9.72
#